data_AF-A0A7C5LVA9-F1
#
_entry.id   AF-A0A7C5LVA9-F1
#
_cell.length_a   1.000
_cell.length_b   1.000
_cell.length_c   1.000
_cell.angle_alpha   90.00
_cell.angle_beta   90.00
_cell.angle_gamma   90.00
#
_symmetry.space_group_name_H-M   'P 1'
#
loop_
_entity.id
_entity.type
_entity.pdbx_description
1 polymer ?
#
loop_
_entity_poly.entity_id
_entity_poly.type
_entity_poly.pdbx_seq_one_letter_code
_entity_poly.pdbx_strand_id
1 'polypeptide(L)'
;MPFPYRQMRRHGSFVVPALSHNSLLKFGRKLLRPWAVSMRFAVAHKNIANLCGKLLAFALIYHRHNPREGFAMLKTLIGTSLGLGVMTSFGINGFAQEAKLPPNINDLCPQMIVEKVGNVIKCKPPLADSLERIINDMQSEDLRRNPVQAGDEGNREALSHLPDASHKAALDALAAYKALYKRYEGLDAQSFKGSDRLNYQLLGYALGQKILLAEHDPGRVPFTNDSGFFNMMSYVSRQTRFTNVDDYEAYAARLSELPRYFNQNIENMRRGMRTRFTASAEI
;
A
#
# COMPACT_ATOMS: atom_id res chain seq x y z
N MET A 1 -9.03 0.64 26.52
CA MET A 1 -10.33 0.53 25.84
C MET A 1 -10.56 -0.94 25.53
N PRO A 2 -11.68 -1.54 25.92
CA PRO A 2 -11.92 -2.96 25.67
C PRO A 2 -12.22 -3.18 24.18
N PHE A 3 -11.59 -4.19 23.61
CA PHE A 3 -11.83 -4.65 22.23
C PHE A 3 -13.21 -5.31 22.16
N PRO A 4 -14.11 -4.93 21.23
CA PRO A 4 -15.40 -5.58 21.10
C PRO A 4 -15.25 -6.97 20.45
N TYR A 5 -15.86 -7.96 21.09
CA TYR A 5 -15.90 -9.37 20.69
C TYR A 5 -16.63 -9.58 19.35
N ARG A 6 -16.04 -10.36 18.43
CA ARG A 6 -16.72 -10.87 17.22
C ARG A 6 -16.96 -12.38 17.33
N GLN A 7 -18.22 -12.80 17.21
CA GLN A 7 -18.62 -14.21 17.22
C GLN A 7 -18.20 -14.95 15.94
N MET A 8 -17.76 -16.20 16.12
CA MET A 8 -17.31 -17.12 15.07
C MET A 8 -18.46 -17.57 14.15
N ARG A 9 -18.26 -17.50 12.82
CA ARG A 9 -18.98 -18.35 11.85
C ARG A 9 -18.00 -19.31 11.19
N ARG A 10 -18.30 -20.61 11.25
CA ARG A 10 -17.62 -21.69 10.53
C ARG A 10 -18.31 -21.92 9.18
N HIS A 11 -17.54 -21.90 8.10
CA HIS A 11 -17.75 -22.64 6.83
C HIS A 11 -16.32 -22.81 6.26
N GLY A 12 -15.82 -23.93 5.75
CA GLY A 12 -16.39 -25.01 4.96
C GLY A 12 -15.35 -25.24 3.84
N SER A 13 -14.56 -26.31 3.95
CA SER A 13 -13.38 -26.59 3.10
C SER A 13 -13.76 -26.99 1.66
N PHE A 14 -12.96 -26.60 0.66
CA PHE A 14 -12.93 -27.23 -0.66
C PHE A 14 -11.50 -27.27 -1.22
N VAL A 15 -11.08 -28.45 -1.72
CA VAL A 15 -9.75 -28.78 -2.26
C VAL A 15 -9.89 -29.09 -3.76
N VAL A 16 -8.93 -28.68 -4.59
CA VAL A 16 -8.83 -29.03 -6.02
C VAL A 16 -7.42 -29.60 -6.31
N PRO A 17 -7.24 -30.69 -7.09
CA PRO A 17 -5.96 -31.35 -7.26
C PRO A 17 -5.11 -30.79 -8.43
N ALA A 18 -3.78 -30.89 -8.29
CA ALA A 18 -2.78 -30.44 -9.28
C ALA A 18 -2.40 -31.53 -10.30
N LEU A 19 -2.16 -31.15 -11.56
CA LEU A 19 -1.62 -32.01 -12.64
C LEU A 19 -0.10 -31.79 -12.81
N SER A 20 0.63 -32.87 -13.14
CA SER A 20 2.10 -32.95 -13.06
C SER A 20 2.87 -32.55 -14.35
N HIS A 21 4.14 -32.16 -14.13
CA HIS A 21 5.07 -31.51 -15.06
C HIS A 21 5.51 -32.32 -16.30
N ASN A 22 5.19 -33.63 -16.35
CA ASN A 22 5.76 -34.54 -17.36
C ASN A 22 4.99 -34.56 -18.70
N SER A 23 3.80 -33.95 -18.73
CA SER A 23 2.91 -33.91 -19.90
C SER A 23 3.30 -32.85 -20.93
N LEU A 24 4.02 -31.80 -20.53
CA LEU A 24 4.37 -30.65 -21.38
C LEU A 24 5.63 -30.88 -22.23
N LEU A 25 6.55 -31.74 -21.79
CA LEU A 25 7.83 -31.99 -22.48
C LEU A 25 7.70 -32.89 -23.72
N LYS A 26 6.60 -33.66 -23.86
CA LYS A 26 6.35 -34.50 -25.04
C LYS A 26 5.73 -33.73 -26.21
N PHE A 27 5.17 -32.54 -25.98
CA PHE A 27 4.53 -31.74 -27.03
C PHE A 27 5.53 -30.88 -27.83
N GLY A 28 6.60 -30.39 -27.18
CA GLY A 28 7.57 -29.47 -27.80
C GLY A 28 8.51 -30.09 -28.85
N ARG A 29 8.76 -31.40 -28.81
CA ARG A 29 9.73 -32.07 -29.71
C ARG A 29 9.19 -32.37 -31.12
N LYS A 30 7.90 -32.14 -31.38
CA LYS A 30 7.23 -32.49 -32.66
C LYS A 30 7.11 -31.32 -33.66
N LEU A 31 7.53 -30.11 -33.30
CA LEU A 31 7.30 -28.89 -34.10
C LEU A 31 8.57 -28.24 -34.71
N LEU A 32 9.78 -28.74 -34.42
CA LEU A 32 11.06 -28.12 -34.84
C LEU A 32 11.78 -28.86 -35.99
N ARG A 33 11.04 -29.48 -36.91
CA ARG A 33 11.59 -30.17 -38.09
C ARG A 33 10.79 -29.80 -39.35
N PRO A 34 10.75 -28.53 -39.79
CA PRO A 34 11.36 -28.24 -41.10
C PRO A 34 11.66 -26.74 -41.34
N TRP A 35 12.83 -26.21 -40.94
CA TRP A 35 13.27 -24.85 -41.38
C TRP A 35 14.77 -24.78 -41.78
N ALA A 36 15.44 -25.92 -41.89
CA ALA A 36 16.88 -25.99 -42.14
C ALA A 36 17.29 -26.07 -43.63
N VAL A 37 16.36 -25.89 -44.58
CA VAL A 37 16.65 -26.11 -46.03
C VAL A 37 16.56 -24.85 -46.90
N SER A 38 16.04 -23.73 -46.40
CA SER A 38 15.82 -22.53 -47.25
C SER A 38 16.91 -21.45 -47.18
N MET A 39 18.04 -21.70 -46.49
CA MET A 39 19.11 -20.69 -46.29
C MET A 39 20.34 -20.89 -47.19
N ARG A 40 20.15 -21.45 -48.38
CA ARG A 40 21.14 -21.43 -49.47
C ARG A 40 20.40 -21.11 -50.76
N PHE A 41 20.26 -19.83 -51.07
CA PHE A 41 20.00 -19.21 -52.39
C PHE A 41 19.31 -17.86 -52.15
N ALA A 42 20.08 -16.76 -52.17
CA ALA A 42 19.71 -15.40 -52.60
C ALA A 42 20.62 -14.34 -51.93
N VAL A 43 21.89 -14.32 -52.31
CA VAL A 43 22.67 -13.08 -52.32
C VAL A 43 22.65 -12.60 -53.77
N ALA A 44 21.68 -11.76 -54.12
CA ALA A 44 21.73 -10.86 -55.28
C ALA A 44 20.49 -9.93 -55.26
N HIS A 45 20.74 -8.63 -55.42
CA HIS A 45 19.80 -7.52 -55.65
C HIS A 45 19.04 -6.88 -54.46
N LYS A 46 19.46 -5.64 -54.17
CA LYS A 46 18.67 -4.44 -53.79
C LYS A 46 17.39 -4.67 -52.97
N ASN A 47 17.48 -5.03 -51.68
CA ASN A 47 16.45 -4.67 -50.68
C ASN A 47 16.84 -4.97 -49.22
N ILE A 48 17.97 -4.41 -48.76
CA ILE A 48 18.44 -4.60 -47.37
C ILE A 48 17.44 -4.01 -46.35
N ALA A 49 16.82 -2.86 -46.66
CA ALA A 49 15.83 -2.21 -45.80
C ALA A 49 14.54 -3.05 -45.61
N ASN A 50 14.11 -3.74 -46.67
CA ASN A 50 12.89 -4.56 -46.64
C ASN A 50 13.11 -5.90 -45.89
N LEU A 51 14.36 -6.41 -45.90
CA LEU A 51 14.75 -7.56 -45.08
C LEU A 51 14.83 -7.20 -43.58
N CYS A 52 15.42 -6.04 -43.25
CA CYS A 52 15.48 -5.54 -41.87
C CYS A 52 14.08 -5.31 -41.27
N GLY A 53 13.16 -4.72 -42.03
CA GLY A 53 11.78 -4.50 -41.58
C GLY A 53 11.02 -5.79 -41.28
N LYS A 54 11.19 -6.82 -42.13
CA LYS A 54 10.55 -8.14 -41.93
C LYS A 54 11.15 -8.92 -40.77
N LEU A 55 12.46 -8.83 -40.54
CA LEU A 55 13.13 -9.44 -39.40
C LEU A 55 12.72 -8.78 -38.06
N LEU A 56 12.56 -7.46 -38.04
CA LEU A 56 12.11 -6.73 -36.86
C LEU A 56 10.65 -7.07 -36.51
N ALA A 57 9.78 -7.14 -37.53
CA ALA A 57 8.38 -7.54 -37.35
C ALA A 57 8.26 -8.98 -36.82
N PHE A 58 9.09 -9.91 -37.32
CA PHE A 58 9.11 -11.29 -36.83
C PHE A 58 9.62 -11.38 -35.38
N ALA A 59 10.66 -10.63 -35.02
CA ALA A 59 11.20 -10.60 -33.66
C ALA A 59 10.19 -10.04 -32.64
N LEU A 60 9.42 -9.02 -33.02
CA LEU A 60 8.37 -8.43 -32.18
C LEU A 60 7.16 -9.36 -31.99
N ILE A 61 6.76 -10.07 -33.04
CA ILE A 61 5.68 -11.06 -32.97
C ILE A 61 6.12 -12.27 -32.11
N TYR A 62 7.36 -12.72 -32.25
CA TYR A 62 7.89 -13.84 -31.47
C TYR A 62 8.02 -13.50 -29.97
N HIS A 63 8.49 -12.30 -29.63
CA HIS A 63 8.60 -11.85 -28.24
C HIS A 63 7.23 -11.76 -27.54
N ARG A 64 6.17 -11.39 -28.28
CA ARG A 64 4.80 -11.32 -27.76
C ARG A 64 4.23 -12.68 -27.32
N HIS A 65 4.78 -13.79 -27.82
CA HIS A 65 4.34 -15.14 -27.45
C HIS A 65 5.31 -15.87 -26.52
N ASN A 66 6.60 -15.48 -26.45
CA ASN A 66 7.59 -16.06 -25.54
C ASN A 66 8.52 -14.99 -24.94
N PRO A 67 8.17 -14.40 -23.78
CA PRO A 67 8.85 -13.20 -23.27
C PRO A 67 10.26 -13.45 -22.72
N ARG A 68 10.62 -14.69 -22.37
CA ARG A 68 11.94 -15.03 -21.79
C ARG A 68 13.04 -15.30 -22.83
N GLU A 69 12.71 -15.70 -24.06
CA GLU A 69 13.72 -16.00 -25.10
C GLU A 69 13.86 -14.90 -26.16
N GLY A 70 12.83 -14.06 -26.36
CA GLY A 70 12.87 -12.97 -27.36
C GLY A 70 13.91 -11.87 -27.07
N PHE A 71 14.36 -11.74 -25.82
CA PHE A 71 15.32 -10.71 -25.40
C PHE A 71 16.74 -10.97 -25.93
N ALA A 72 17.09 -12.22 -26.23
CA ALA A 72 18.43 -12.59 -26.70
C ALA A 72 18.64 -12.27 -28.19
N MET A 73 17.62 -12.41 -29.05
CA MET A 73 17.72 -12.05 -30.47
C MET A 73 17.74 -10.53 -30.71
N LEU A 74 17.01 -9.76 -29.90
CA LEU A 74 16.89 -8.31 -30.10
C LEU A 74 18.21 -7.58 -29.82
N LYS A 75 19.00 -8.06 -28.86
CA LYS A 75 20.32 -7.49 -28.51
C LYS A 75 21.36 -7.67 -29.63
N THR A 76 21.31 -8.75 -30.38
CA THR A 76 22.25 -9.03 -31.47
C THR A 76 21.99 -8.22 -32.73
N LEU A 77 20.75 -7.76 -32.94
CA LEU A 77 20.34 -6.94 -34.10
C LEU A 77 20.58 -5.44 -33.91
N ILE A 78 20.66 -4.95 -32.66
CA ILE A 78 20.89 -3.53 -32.35
C ILE A 78 22.40 -3.20 -32.25
N GLY A 79 23.26 -4.21 -32.05
CA GLY A 79 24.70 -4.02 -31.85
C GLY A 79 25.56 -3.80 -33.10
N THR A 80 24.99 -3.81 -34.32
CA THR A 80 25.77 -3.77 -35.58
C THR A 80 25.53 -2.53 -36.46
N SER A 81 24.82 -1.50 -35.98
CA SER A 81 24.52 -0.28 -36.76
C SER A 81 25.30 0.98 -36.35
N LEU A 82 26.21 0.91 -35.38
CA LEU A 82 27.11 2.02 -35.02
C LEU A 82 28.47 1.84 -35.70
N GLY A 83 28.54 2.22 -36.98
CA GLY A 83 29.79 2.22 -37.73
C GLY A 83 29.59 2.52 -39.21
N LEU A 84 29.24 3.76 -39.55
CA LEU A 84 29.73 4.49 -40.72
C LEU A 84 29.10 5.90 -40.71
N GLY A 85 29.93 6.92 -40.50
CA GLY A 85 29.53 8.31 -40.65
C GLY A 85 29.42 8.68 -42.12
N VAL A 86 28.31 9.36 -42.48
CA VAL A 86 28.24 10.20 -43.67
C VAL A 86 27.47 11.45 -43.28
N MET A 87 28.19 12.58 -43.31
CA MET A 87 27.61 13.92 -43.26
C MET A 87 26.78 14.17 -44.53
N THR A 88 25.53 14.53 -44.36
CA THR A 88 24.81 15.35 -45.33
C THR A 88 23.97 16.39 -44.59
N SER A 89 24.42 17.62 -44.69
CA SER A 89 23.75 18.83 -44.24
C SER A 89 22.47 19.05 -45.04
N PHE A 90 21.31 18.99 -44.39
CA PHE A 90 20.09 19.60 -44.91
C PHE A 90 19.51 20.49 -43.83
N GLY A 91 19.51 21.79 -44.12
CA GLY A 91 18.94 22.81 -43.26
C GLY A 91 17.43 22.67 -43.18
N ILE A 92 16.93 22.66 -41.95
CA ILE A 92 15.56 23.03 -41.61
C ILE A 92 15.68 24.06 -40.49
N ASN A 93 15.60 25.33 -40.89
CA ASN A 93 15.30 26.42 -40.00
C ASN A 93 13.90 26.19 -39.44
N GLY A 94 13.84 25.88 -38.15
CA GLY A 94 12.61 25.61 -37.44
C GLY A 94 12.95 25.24 -36.00
N PHE A 95 13.55 26.18 -35.26
CA PHE A 95 13.63 26.08 -33.81
C PHE A 95 12.18 26.07 -33.29
N ALA A 96 11.62 24.86 -33.11
CA ALA A 96 10.57 24.64 -32.14
C ALA A 96 11.20 25.01 -30.80
N GLN A 97 10.88 26.20 -30.33
CA GLN A 97 11.29 26.64 -29.01
C GLN A 97 10.62 25.70 -28.02
N GLU A 98 11.43 24.83 -27.41
CA GLU A 98 11.02 23.96 -26.32
C GLU A 98 10.47 24.89 -25.24
N ALA A 99 9.14 24.93 -25.09
CA ALA A 99 8.49 25.71 -24.08
C ALA A 99 8.99 25.18 -22.73
N LYS A 100 9.94 25.89 -22.15
CA LYS A 100 10.59 25.54 -20.90
C LYS A 100 9.50 25.43 -19.85
N LEU A 101 9.21 24.20 -19.43
CA LEU A 101 8.24 23.92 -18.39
C LEU A 101 8.61 24.77 -17.16
N PRO A 102 7.70 25.58 -16.59
CA PRO A 102 8.04 26.48 -15.50
C PRO A 102 8.64 25.67 -14.33
N PRO A 103 9.69 26.19 -13.68
CA PRO A 103 10.54 25.44 -12.74
C PRO A 103 9.83 25.10 -11.42
N ASN A 104 8.65 25.67 -11.18
CA ASN A 104 7.91 25.52 -9.93
C ASN A 104 6.57 24.80 -10.17
N ILE A 105 6.42 23.65 -9.51
CA ILE A 105 5.19 22.84 -9.48
C ILE A 105 3.99 23.67 -9.00
N ASN A 106 4.20 24.63 -8.10
CA ASN A 106 3.14 25.51 -7.58
C ASN A 106 2.67 26.55 -8.60
N ASP A 107 3.49 26.93 -9.58
CA ASP A 107 3.12 27.86 -10.66
C ASP A 107 2.32 27.14 -11.78
N LEU A 108 2.55 25.83 -11.94
CA LEU A 108 1.82 24.99 -12.90
C LEU A 108 0.39 24.72 -12.46
N CYS A 109 0.18 24.50 -11.16
CA CYS A 109 -1.08 24.03 -10.59
C CYS A 109 -1.30 24.68 -9.20
N PRO A 110 -1.73 25.95 -9.13
CA PRO A 110 -1.91 26.65 -7.86
C PRO A 110 -3.01 25.96 -7.03
N GLN A 111 -2.66 25.44 -5.85
CA GLN A 111 -3.58 24.73 -4.96
C GLN A 111 -4.21 23.46 -5.58
N MET A 112 -3.56 22.84 -6.56
CA MET A 112 -4.07 21.68 -7.30
C MET A 112 -3.02 20.56 -7.31
N ILE A 113 -3.44 19.30 -7.36
CA ILE A 113 -2.54 18.14 -7.42
C ILE A 113 -2.02 18.00 -8.85
N VAL A 114 -0.70 17.86 -8.99
CA VAL A 114 -0.01 17.60 -10.27
C VAL A 114 0.04 16.11 -10.53
N GLU A 115 -0.69 15.65 -11.53
CA GLU A 115 -0.60 14.27 -12.04
C GLU A 115 0.16 14.26 -13.36
N LYS A 116 1.26 13.49 -13.42
CA LYS A 116 2.02 13.29 -14.65
C LYS A 116 1.52 12.05 -15.39
N VAL A 117 0.89 12.25 -16.55
CA VAL A 117 0.46 11.16 -17.44
C VAL A 117 1.29 11.23 -18.72
N GLY A 118 2.35 10.42 -18.80
CA GLY A 118 3.35 10.52 -19.86
C GLY A 118 4.13 11.84 -19.79
N ASN A 119 4.10 12.64 -20.86
CA ASN A 119 4.70 13.99 -20.91
C ASN A 119 3.69 15.11 -20.61
N VAL A 120 2.45 14.78 -20.26
CA VAL A 120 1.39 15.76 -19.97
C VAL A 120 1.24 15.92 -18.46
N ILE A 121 1.28 17.17 -18.01
CA ILE A 121 0.92 17.56 -16.65
C ILE A 121 -0.58 17.85 -16.61
N LYS A 122 -1.31 17.15 -15.73
CA LYS A 122 -2.70 17.44 -15.43
C LYS A 122 -2.81 18.03 -14.03
N CYS A 123 -3.39 19.22 -13.92
CA CYS A 123 -3.82 19.76 -12.63
C CYS A 123 -5.19 19.17 -12.30
N LYS A 124 -5.30 18.42 -11.21
CA LYS A 124 -6.57 18.00 -10.65
C LYS A 124 -6.86 18.81 -9.38
N PRO A 125 -8.12 19.17 -9.10
CA PRO A 125 -8.43 19.73 -7.79
C PRO A 125 -7.93 18.79 -6.71
N PRO A 126 -7.47 19.32 -5.56
CA PRO A 126 -7.27 18.48 -4.39
C PRO A 126 -8.52 17.65 -4.24
N LEU A 127 -8.35 16.34 -4.11
CA LEU A 127 -9.50 15.45 -4.01
C LEU A 127 -10.37 16.02 -2.90
N ALA A 128 -11.58 16.48 -3.25
CA ALA A 128 -12.48 17.08 -2.27
C ALA A 128 -12.76 16.04 -1.20
N ASP A 129 -12.85 16.47 0.06
CA ASP A 129 -13.24 15.54 1.11
C ASP A 129 -14.64 14.99 0.86
N SER A 130 -14.83 13.75 1.25
CA SER A 130 -16.11 13.06 1.22
C SER A 130 -16.31 12.31 2.53
N LEU A 131 -17.56 12.03 2.87
CA LEU A 131 -17.89 11.26 4.07
C LEU A 131 -17.13 9.92 4.12
N GLU A 132 -17.13 9.18 3.03
CA GLU A 132 -16.43 7.90 2.90
C GLU A 132 -14.92 8.03 3.13
N ARG A 133 -14.28 9.07 2.56
CA ARG A 133 -12.85 9.29 2.74
C ARG A 133 -12.48 9.55 4.20
N ILE A 134 -13.25 10.38 4.90
CA ILE A 134 -12.98 10.67 6.31
C ILE A 134 -13.19 9.43 7.18
N ILE A 135 -14.21 8.61 6.88
CA ILE A 135 -14.43 7.32 7.56
C ILE A 135 -13.21 6.41 7.35
N ASN A 136 -12.75 6.25 6.12
CA ASN A 136 -11.60 5.39 5.78
C ASN A 136 -10.30 5.89 6.42
N ASP A 137 -10.09 7.21 6.46
CA ASP A 137 -8.92 7.80 7.09
C ASP A 137 -8.96 7.65 8.61
N MET A 138 -10.15 7.77 9.24
CA MET A 138 -10.33 7.47 10.65
C MET A 138 -10.06 6.00 10.96
N GLN A 139 -10.57 5.08 10.14
CA GLN A 139 -10.29 3.64 10.31
C GLN A 139 -8.79 3.35 10.16
N SER A 140 -8.13 3.95 9.18
CA SER A 140 -6.69 3.80 8.98
C SER A 140 -5.90 4.28 10.19
N GLU A 141 -6.28 5.42 10.77
CA GLU A 141 -5.67 5.95 12.00
C GLU A 141 -5.98 5.08 13.23
N ASP A 142 -7.16 4.46 13.30
CA ASP A 142 -7.52 3.48 14.33
C ASP A 142 -6.67 2.21 14.25
N LEU A 143 -6.49 1.65 13.06
CA LEU A 143 -5.68 0.45 12.83
C LEU A 143 -4.19 0.71 13.03
N ARG A 144 -3.67 1.87 12.58
CA ARG A 144 -2.26 2.26 12.76
C ARG A 144 -1.84 2.24 14.23
N ARG A 145 -2.74 2.62 15.14
CA ARG A 145 -2.48 2.63 16.59
C ARG A 145 -2.87 1.34 17.30
N ASN A 146 -3.49 0.41 16.59
CA ASN A 146 -3.93 -0.87 17.12
C ASN A 146 -3.40 -2.04 16.27
N PRO A 147 -2.09 -2.36 16.39
CA PRO A 147 -1.48 -3.43 15.61
C PRO A 147 -2.08 -4.82 15.87
N VAL A 148 -2.72 -5.02 17.04
CA VAL A 148 -3.47 -6.26 17.33
C VAL A 148 -4.68 -6.36 16.40
N GLN A 149 -5.54 -5.33 16.38
CA GLN A 149 -6.70 -5.29 15.48
C GLN A 149 -6.29 -5.30 14.01
N ALA A 150 -5.23 -4.56 13.64
CA ALA A 150 -4.73 -4.56 12.27
C ALA A 150 -4.29 -5.97 11.83
N GLY A 151 -3.62 -6.72 12.71
CA GLY A 151 -3.28 -8.12 12.49
C GLY A 151 -4.51 -9.00 12.29
N ASP A 152 -5.54 -8.84 13.12
CA ASP A 152 -6.81 -9.56 13.02
C ASP A 152 -7.57 -9.25 11.71
N GLU A 153 -7.37 -8.06 11.15
CA GLU A 153 -7.91 -7.63 9.85
C GLU A 153 -7.01 -8.01 8.66
N GLY A 154 -5.94 -8.76 8.89
CA GLY A 154 -5.08 -9.34 7.86
C GLY A 154 -3.78 -8.58 7.57
N ASN A 155 -3.46 -7.52 8.32
CA ASN A 155 -2.16 -6.86 8.23
C ASN A 155 -1.07 -7.73 8.88
N ARG A 156 -0.34 -8.47 8.04
CA ARG A 156 0.75 -9.37 8.48
C ARG A 156 1.90 -8.63 9.16
N GLU A 157 2.24 -7.43 8.71
CA GLU A 157 3.32 -6.63 9.31
C GLU A 157 2.98 -6.23 10.75
N ALA A 158 1.71 -5.88 11.00
CA ALA A 158 1.23 -5.51 12.33
C ALA A 158 1.29 -6.67 13.36
N LEU A 159 1.38 -7.92 12.91
CA LEU A 159 1.47 -9.09 13.80
C LEU A 159 2.71 -9.07 14.71
N SER A 160 3.75 -8.35 14.30
CA SER A 160 5.02 -8.26 15.03
C SER A 160 5.08 -7.14 16.06
N HIS A 161 4.03 -6.32 16.18
CA HIS A 161 4.08 -5.07 16.95
C HIS A 161 3.07 -5.03 18.10
N LEU A 162 3.46 -4.33 19.16
CA LEU A 162 2.58 -3.87 20.23
C LEU A 162 2.21 -2.40 20.02
N PRO A 163 1.05 -1.93 20.55
CA PRO A 163 0.70 -0.52 20.48
C PRO A 163 1.80 0.40 21.04
N ASP A 164 1.90 1.62 20.53
CA ASP A 164 2.65 2.69 21.19
C ASP A 164 1.77 3.31 22.27
N ALA A 165 2.06 2.99 23.53
CA ALA A 165 1.33 3.47 24.69
C ALA A 165 1.90 4.79 25.25
N SER A 166 2.86 5.43 24.57
CA SER A 166 3.47 6.67 25.04
C SER A 166 2.48 7.85 25.05
N HIS A 167 2.75 8.84 25.90
CA HIS A 167 2.02 10.11 25.89
C HIS A 167 2.08 10.80 24.52
N LYS A 168 3.25 10.74 23.88
CA LYS A 168 3.45 11.32 22.55
C LYS A 168 2.49 10.69 21.54
N ALA A 169 2.37 9.37 21.51
CA ALA A 169 1.44 8.69 20.61
C ALA A 169 -0.02 9.11 20.87
N ALA A 170 -0.41 9.34 22.13
CA ALA A 170 -1.74 9.86 22.46
C ALA A 170 -1.96 11.30 21.94
N LEU A 171 -0.96 12.18 22.07
CA LEU A 171 -1.02 13.55 21.54
C LEU A 171 -1.04 13.58 20.01
N ASP A 172 -0.25 12.73 19.36
CA ASP A 172 -0.22 12.59 17.90
C ASP A 172 -1.59 12.09 17.39
N ALA A 173 -2.24 11.15 18.11
CA ALA A 173 -3.59 10.70 17.82
C ALA A 173 -4.63 11.81 17.96
N LEU A 174 -4.55 12.62 19.03
CA LEU A 174 -5.42 13.77 19.23
C LEU A 174 -5.31 14.77 18.06
N ALA A 175 -4.09 15.06 17.61
CA ALA A 175 -3.87 15.94 16.47
C ALA A 175 -4.49 15.36 15.18
N ALA A 176 -4.32 14.05 14.93
CA ALA A 176 -4.92 13.38 13.79
C ALA A 176 -6.46 13.45 13.81
N TYR A 177 -7.08 13.19 14.96
CA TYR A 177 -8.53 13.27 15.11
C TYR A 177 -9.07 14.69 14.99
N LYS A 178 -8.37 15.69 15.52
CA LYS A 178 -8.73 17.12 15.32
C LYS A 178 -8.67 17.50 13.84
N ALA A 179 -7.67 17.01 13.10
CA ALA A 179 -7.58 17.22 11.66
C ALA A 179 -8.74 16.55 10.90
N LEU A 180 -9.10 15.32 11.25
CA LEU A 180 -10.25 14.62 10.67
C LEU A 180 -11.58 15.32 11.00
N TYR A 181 -11.74 15.81 12.22
CA TYR A 181 -12.93 16.54 12.65
C TYR A 181 -13.09 17.86 11.87
N LYS A 182 -11.99 18.60 11.65
CA LYS A 182 -12.01 19.80 10.81
C LYS A 182 -12.44 19.51 9.37
N ARG A 183 -12.00 18.38 8.80
CA ARG A 183 -12.44 17.93 7.47
C ARG A 183 -13.93 17.59 7.47
N TYR A 184 -14.41 16.95 8.54
CA TYR A 184 -15.82 16.61 8.74
C TYR A 184 -16.71 17.86 8.82
N GLU A 185 -16.28 18.89 9.53
CA GLU A 185 -16.99 20.18 9.62
C GLU A 185 -17.10 20.91 8.27
N GLY A 186 -16.19 20.62 7.33
CA GLY A 186 -16.23 21.16 5.98
C GLY A 186 -17.24 20.48 5.04
N LEU A 187 -17.87 19.38 5.44
CA LEU A 187 -18.87 18.68 4.63
C LEU A 187 -20.23 19.38 4.69
N ASP A 188 -20.94 19.45 3.57
CA ASP A 188 -22.32 19.96 3.54
C ASP A 188 -23.29 18.96 4.17
N ALA A 189 -23.63 19.20 5.44
CA ALA A 189 -24.56 18.37 6.21
C ALA A 189 -25.95 18.19 5.54
N GLN A 190 -26.42 19.18 4.78
CA GLN A 190 -27.76 19.15 4.15
C GLN A 190 -27.81 18.25 2.91
N SER A 191 -26.64 17.94 2.35
CA SER A 191 -26.50 17.07 1.19
C SER A 191 -26.79 15.59 1.51
N PHE A 192 -26.64 15.16 2.77
CA PHE A 192 -26.77 13.77 3.18
C PHE A 192 -28.22 13.36 3.48
N LYS A 193 -28.64 12.20 2.97
CA LYS A 193 -29.98 11.62 3.13
C LYS A 193 -29.89 10.15 3.50
N GLY A 194 -30.98 9.59 4.05
CA GLY A 194 -31.05 8.16 4.38
C GLY A 194 -29.90 7.70 5.29
N SER A 195 -29.25 6.59 4.90
CA SER A 195 -28.10 6.01 5.61
C SER A 195 -26.91 6.95 5.71
N ASP A 196 -26.68 7.80 4.71
CA ASP A 196 -25.51 8.68 4.70
C ASP A 196 -25.63 9.79 5.75
N ARG A 197 -26.87 10.22 6.04
CA ARG A 197 -27.13 11.18 7.13
C ARG A 197 -26.81 10.56 8.49
N LEU A 198 -27.16 9.29 8.69
CA LEU A 198 -26.82 8.56 9.92
C LEU A 198 -25.29 8.37 10.03
N ASN A 199 -24.63 7.96 8.95
CA ASN A 199 -23.18 7.80 8.92
C ASN A 199 -22.45 9.12 9.20
N TYR A 200 -22.92 10.23 8.63
CA TYR A 200 -22.42 11.57 8.91
C TYR A 200 -22.55 11.92 10.41
N GLN A 201 -23.72 11.71 11.01
CA GLN A 201 -23.93 11.98 12.44
C GLN A 201 -23.05 11.10 13.33
N LEU A 202 -22.95 9.81 13.01
CA LEU A 202 -22.15 8.85 13.76
C LEU A 202 -20.66 9.17 13.67
N LEU A 203 -20.17 9.59 12.49
CA LEU A 203 -18.78 10.03 12.32
C LEU A 203 -18.47 11.24 13.20
N GLY A 204 -19.33 12.27 13.18
CA GLY A 204 -19.18 13.46 14.02
C GLY A 204 -19.15 13.11 15.50
N TYR A 205 -20.08 12.25 15.95
CA TYR A 205 -20.09 11.74 17.31
C TYR A 205 -18.80 10.98 17.66
N ALA A 206 -18.37 10.03 16.83
CA ALA A 206 -17.20 9.20 17.08
C ALA A 206 -15.90 10.03 17.17
N LEU A 207 -15.69 10.97 16.24
CA LEU A 207 -14.54 11.89 16.28
C LEU A 207 -14.60 12.81 17.50
N GLY A 208 -15.78 13.38 17.80
CA GLY A 208 -15.99 14.22 18.97
C GLY A 208 -15.65 13.49 20.28
N GLN A 209 -16.11 12.25 20.44
CA GLN A 209 -15.79 11.43 21.62
C GLN A 209 -14.30 11.11 21.74
N LYS A 210 -13.64 10.79 20.62
CA LYS A 210 -12.19 10.53 20.61
C LYS A 210 -11.40 11.77 21.03
N ILE A 211 -11.79 12.95 20.56
CA ILE A 211 -11.16 14.24 20.93
C ILE A 211 -11.41 14.54 22.41
N LEU A 212 -12.68 14.50 22.85
CA LEU A 212 -13.08 14.81 24.22
C LEU A 212 -12.35 13.91 25.22
N LEU A 213 -12.34 12.59 24.99
CA LEU A 213 -11.68 11.67 25.90
C LEU A 213 -10.17 11.89 25.95
N ALA A 214 -9.52 12.18 24.82
CA ALA A 214 -8.09 12.43 24.78
C ALA A 214 -7.69 13.67 25.61
N GLU A 215 -8.55 14.68 25.70
CA GLU A 215 -8.32 15.88 26.53
C GLU A 215 -8.30 15.56 28.04
N HIS A 216 -8.89 14.43 28.46
CA HIS A 216 -8.82 13.95 29.84
C HIS A 216 -7.58 13.11 30.17
N ASP A 217 -6.66 12.88 29.21
CA ASP A 217 -5.45 12.05 29.35
C ASP A 217 -5.71 10.72 30.07
N PRO A 218 -6.50 9.81 29.44
CA PRO A 218 -6.88 8.53 30.05
C PRO A 218 -5.68 7.60 30.26
N GLY A 219 -4.56 7.84 29.57
CA GLY A 219 -3.36 7.02 29.70
C GLY A 219 -2.81 7.00 31.12
N ARG A 220 -3.04 8.05 31.91
CA ARG A 220 -2.59 8.16 33.32
C ARG A 220 -3.04 7.02 34.21
N VAL A 221 -4.19 6.40 33.90
CA VAL A 221 -4.74 5.24 34.61
C VAL A 221 -4.99 4.15 33.58
N PRO A 222 -3.97 3.37 33.18
CA PRO A 222 -4.06 2.41 32.08
C PRO A 222 -4.66 1.05 32.49
N PHE A 223 -5.35 0.99 33.63
CA PHE A 223 -5.99 -0.21 34.16
C PHE A 223 -7.17 0.13 35.08
N THR A 224 -8.05 -0.85 35.28
CA THR A 224 -9.20 -0.90 36.18
C THR A 224 -9.10 -2.19 37.02
N ASN A 225 -10.09 -2.48 37.86
CA ASN A 225 -10.12 -3.69 38.71
C ASN A 225 -10.20 -4.98 37.89
N ASP A 226 -10.79 -4.93 36.71
CA ASP A 226 -11.06 -6.10 35.87
C ASP A 226 -10.10 -6.23 34.67
N SER A 227 -9.38 -5.16 34.32
CA SER A 227 -8.64 -5.11 33.07
C SER A 227 -7.53 -4.07 33.05
N GLY A 228 -6.52 -4.25 32.18
CA GLY A 228 -5.40 -3.32 32.08
C GLY A 228 -4.37 -3.75 31.05
N PHE A 229 -3.39 -2.90 30.77
CA PHE A 229 -2.37 -3.15 29.74
C PHE A 229 -1.65 -4.52 29.90
N PHE A 230 -1.50 -5.00 31.14
CA PHE A 230 -0.85 -6.28 31.45
C PHE A 230 -1.64 -7.52 30.99
N ASN A 231 -2.95 -7.42 30.75
CA ASN A 231 -3.78 -8.56 30.35
C ASN A 231 -3.78 -8.80 28.83
N MET A 232 -3.34 -7.81 28.04
CA MET A 232 -3.44 -7.82 26.58
C MET A 232 -2.80 -9.06 25.96
N MET A 233 -1.59 -9.43 26.40
CA MET A 233 -0.89 -10.60 25.84
C MET A 233 -1.59 -11.91 26.12
N SER A 234 -2.34 -12.03 27.21
CA SER A 234 -3.16 -13.22 27.47
C SER A 234 -4.27 -13.36 26.43
N TYR A 235 -4.85 -12.25 25.94
CA TYR A 235 -5.82 -12.29 24.85
C TYR A 235 -5.15 -12.58 23.51
N VAL A 236 -4.09 -11.84 23.18
CA VAL A 236 -3.34 -12.02 21.92
C VAL A 236 -2.87 -13.47 21.79
N SER A 237 -2.31 -14.07 22.84
CA SER A 237 -1.87 -15.47 22.84
C SER A 237 -3.01 -16.45 22.53
N ARG A 238 -4.20 -16.24 23.12
CA ARG A 238 -5.37 -17.10 22.92
C ARG A 238 -6.03 -16.95 21.54
N GLN A 239 -5.87 -15.79 20.91
CA GLN A 239 -6.49 -15.44 19.63
C GLN A 239 -5.56 -15.68 18.43
N THR A 240 -4.25 -15.69 18.65
CA THR A 240 -3.26 -15.92 17.61
C THR A 240 -3.38 -17.34 17.08
N ARG A 241 -3.53 -17.48 15.77
CA ARG A 241 -3.49 -18.76 15.07
C ARG A 241 -2.07 -19.01 14.60
N PHE A 242 -1.45 -20.08 15.10
CA PHE A 242 -0.12 -20.49 14.69
C PHE A 242 -0.22 -21.59 13.62
N THR A 243 -0.02 -21.22 12.37
CA THR A 243 -0.19 -22.11 11.20
C THR A 243 1.11 -22.37 10.44
N ASN A 244 2.04 -21.42 10.45
CA ASN A 244 3.33 -21.51 9.79
C ASN A 244 4.42 -20.83 10.64
N VAL A 245 5.69 -20.95 10.21
CA VAL A 245 6.86 -20.42 10.92
C VAL A 245 6.75 -18.91 11.12
N ASP A 246 6.34 -18.15 10.10
CA ASP A 246 6.21 -16.68 10.17
C ASP A 246 5.24 -16.24 11.28
N ASP A 247 4.21 -17.03 11.60
CA ASP A 247 3.28 -16.72 12.71
C ASP A 247 3.99 -16.77 14.08
N TYR A 248 4.88 -17.75 14.26
CA TYR A 248 5.69 -17.86 15.48
C TYR A 248 6.75 -16.76 15.55
N GLU A 249 7.39 -16.44 14.43
CA GLU A 249 8.38 -15.36 14.35
C GLU A 249 7.76 -14.00 14.66
N ALA A 250 6.60 -13.69 14.07
CA ALA A 250 5.87 -12.46 14.34
C ALA A 250 5.46 -12.37 15.83
N TYR A 251 4.98 -13.47 16.40
CA TYR A 251 4.63 -13.51 17.82
C TYR A 251 5.86 -13.31 18.72
N ALA A 252 7.01 -13.93 18.39
CA ALA A 252 8.26 -13.74 19.13
C ALA A 252 8.80 -12.30 19.02
N ALA A 253 8.69 -11.69 17.83
CA ALA A 253 9.01 -10.28 17.63
C ALA A 253 8.12 -9.38 18.50
N ARG A 254 6.81 -9.64 18.53
CA ARG A 254 5.87 -8.92 19.39
C ARG A 254 6.21 -9.04 20.87
N LEU A 255 6.58 -10.23 21.35
CA LEU A 255 7.01 -10.44 22.74
C LEU A 255 8.26 -9.62 23.08
N SER A 256 9.15 -9.42 22.11
CA SER A 256 10.37 -8.63 22.28
C SER A 256 10.06 -7.13 22.51
N GLU A 257 8.86 -6.65 22.16
CA GLU A 257 8.43 -5.27 22.44
C GLU A 257 7.84 -5.08 23.86
N LEU A 258 7.64 -6.14 24.64
CA LEU A 258 7.02 -6.04 25.97
C LEU A 258 7.73 -5.06 26.91
N PRO A 259 9.08 -5.02 27.01
CA PRO A 259 9.75 -4.04 27.85
C PRO A 259 9.41 -2.60 27.48
N ARG A 260 9.37 -2.27 26.17
CA ARG A 260 8.97 -0.94 25.69
C ARG A 260 7.53 -0.63 26.11
N TYR A 261 6.60 -1.54 25.82
CA TYR A 261 5.18 -1.35 26.08
C TYR A 261 4.89 -1.18 27.59
N PHE A 262 5.50 -2.00 28.45
CA PHE A 262 5.36 -1.88 29.90
C PHE A 262 5.97 -0.57 30.41
N ASN A 263 7.16 -0.20 29.95
CA ASN A 263 7.81 1.06 30.36
C ASN A 263 6.97 2.29 30.00
N GLN A 264 6.36 2.32 28.81
CA GLN A 264 5.47 3.42 28.42
C GLN A 264 4.24 3.52 29.35
N ASN A 265 3.62 2.39 29.71
CA ASN A 265 2.51 2.37 30.65
C ASN A 265 2.93 2.76 32.08
N ILE A 266 4.11 2.34 32.53
CA ILE A 266 4.71 2.79 33.80
C ILE A 266 4.90 4.31 33.81
N GLU A 267 5.41 4.88 32.72
CA GLU A 267 5.53 6.34 32.59
C GLU A 267 4.19 7.05 32.60
N ASN A 268 3.15 6.44 32.02
CA ASN A 268 1.80 6.97 32.11
C ASN A 268 1.28 6.96 33.56
N MET A 269 1.45 5.85 34.28
CA MET A 269 1.06 5.76 35.69
C MET A 269 1.83 6.76 36.56
N ARG A 270 3.13 6.94 36.32
CA ARG A 270 3.96 7.96 36.98
C ARG A 270 3.43 9.38 36.69
N ARG A 271 2.96 9.67 35.47
CA ARG A 271 2.25 10.93 35.17
C ARG A 271 0.96 11.05 35.98
N GLY A 272 0.19 9.97 36.10
CA GLY A 272 -1.01 9.90 36.95
C GLY A 272 -0.71 10.30 38.39
N MET A 273 0.32 9.72 39.00
CA MET A 273 0.77 10.06 40.35
C MET A 273 1.17 11.55 40.47
N ARG A 274 1.98 12.06 39.53
CA ARG A 274 2.41 13.48 39.53
C ARG A 274 1.24 14.46 39.41
N THR A 275 0.20 14.09 38.67
CA THR A 275 -0.98 14.93 38.43
C THR A 275 -2.14 14.62 39.38
N ARG A 276 -1.93 13.76 40.40
CA ARG A 276 -2.95 13.33 41.37
C ARG A 276 -4.19 12.71 40.72
N PHE A 277 -3.98 12.00 39.62
CA PHE A 277 -5.01 11.26 38.91
C PHE A 277 -4.60 9.78 38.85
N THR A 278 -5.02 9.04 39.87
CA THR A 278 -4.70 7.62 40.05
C THR A 278 -5.99 6.81 40.18
N ALA A 279 -5.88 5.51 39.97
CA ALA A 279 -6.91 4.55 40.40
C ALA A 279 -7.22 4.74 41.90
N SER A 280 -8.44 4.39 42.31
CA SER A 280 -8.78 4.26 43.73
C SER A 280 -7.97 3.11 44.34
N ALA A 281 -7.66 3.23 45.64
CA ALA A 281 -6.98 2.17 46.39
C ALA A 281 -7.86 0.93 46.63
N GLU A 282 -9.17 1.04 46.37
CA GLU A 282 -10.16 -0.03 46.53
C GLU A 282 -10.38 -0.86 45.24
N ILE A 283 -9.63 -0.55 44.18
CA ILE A 283 -9.68 -1.22 42.87
C ILE A 283 -8.68 -2.38 42.86
#